data_AF-A0A7Y8IU81-F1
#
_entry.id   AF-A0A7Y8IU81-F1
#
_cell.length_a   1.000
_cell.length_b   1.000
_cell.length_c   1.000
_cell.angle_alpha   90.00
_cell.angle_beta   90.00
_cell.angle_gamma   90.00
#
_symmetry.space_group_name_H-M   'P 1'
#
loop_
_entity.id
_entity.type
_entity.pdbx_description
1 polymer ?
#
loop_
_entity_poly.entity_id
_entity_poly.type
_entity_poly.pdbx_seq_one_letter_code
_entity_poly.pdbx_strand_id
1 'polypeptide(L)'
;MKILDDLLFHLKQNDYPVRSVHTCVFWTAVITKHCGLSSTFREEGPSHDRGVRDVGNLTRKMALELAEYARSNSLLEASIGMATINSLVDIDETKCIEKNAFEIILEKGQGKNVAIVGHFPWIPKLRERIKNLWVLEQRLREGDLPSRE
;
A
#
# COMPACT_ATOMS: atom_id res chain seq x y z
N MET A 1 0.87 -13.01 8.04
CA MET A 1 2.13 -12.52 7.41
C MET A 1 2.83 -11.76 8.52
N LYS A 2 3.99 -12.23 9.00
CA LYS A 2 4.56 -11.73 10.27
C LYS A 2 4.59 -10.20 10.38
N ILE A 3 4.98 -9.49 9.32
CA ILE A 3 5.02 -8.02 9.33
C ILE A 3 3.65 -7.34 9.50
N LEU A 4 2.60 -7.87 8.87
CA LEU A 4 1.22 -7.39 9.06
C LEU A 4 0.73 -7.71 10.48
N ASP A 5 1.13 -8.86 11.01
CA ASP A 5 0.78 -9.28 12.35
C ASP A 5 1.44 -8.37 13.40
N ASP A 6 2.70 -8.03 13.18
CA ASP A 6 3.46 -7.09 14.00
C ASP A 6 2.84 -5.67 13.92
N LEU A 7 2.48 -5.18 12.72
CA LEU A 7 1.81 -3.87 12.57
C LEU A 7 0.51 -3.80 13.35
N LEU A 8 -0.39 -4.78 13.15
CA LEU A 8 -1.68 -4.82 13.84
C LEU A 8 -1.51 -4.96 15.36
N PHE A 9 -0.51 -5.71 15.82
CA PHE A 9 -0.18 -5.82 17.24
C PHE A 9 0.18 -4.46 17.87
N HIS A 10 1.03 -3.67 17.21
CA HIS A 10 1.44 -2.36 17.72
C HIS A 10 0.32 -1.31 17.67
N LEU A 11 -0.68 -1.49 16.80
CA LEU A 11 -1.83 -0.60 16.70
C LEU A 11 -2.95 -0.91 17.72
N LYS A 12 -2.86 -2.01 18.48
CA LYS A 12 -3.94 -2.47 19.39
C LYS A 12 -4.42 -1.44 20.42
N GLN A 13 -3.57 -0.49 20.80
CA GLN A 13 -3.92 0.55 21.76
C GLN A 13 -4.63 1.75 21.11
N ASN A 14 -4.67 1.81 19.78
CA ASN A 14 -5.20 2.90 18.98
C ASN A 14 -6.49 2.47 18.25
N ASP A 15 -7.48 1.94 18.96
CA ASP A 15 -8.74 1.56 18.33
C ASP A 15 -9.73 2.73 18.31
N TYR A 16 -10.19 3.10 17.12
CA TYR A 16 -11.10 4.22 16.88
C TYR A 16 -12.29 3.77 16.02
N PRO A 17 -13.47 4.38 16.16
CA PRO A 17 -14.59 4.05 15.28
C PRO A 17 -14.28 4.47 13.83
N VAL A 18 -14.70 3.64 12.87
CA VAL A 18 -14.61 3.96 11.44
C VAL A 18 -15.64 5.02 11.08
N ARG A 19 -15.20 6.18 10.60
CA ARG A 19 -16.08 7.31 10.25
C ARG A 19 -16.55 7.23 8.81
N SER A 20 -15.66 6.90 7.89
CA SER A 20 -16.01 6.72 6.48
C SER A 20 -15.04 5.79 5.76
N VAL A 21 -15.54 5.19 4.69
CA VAL A 21 -14.78 4.33 3.77
C VAL A 21 -15.12 4.76 2.35
N HIS A 22 -14.11 5.07 1.54
CA HIS A 22 -14.26 5.48 0.15
C HIS A 22 -13.35 4.62 -0.72
N THR A 23 -13.92 3.72 -1.52
CA THR A 23 -13.18 2.91 -2.50
C THR A 23 -13.26 3.57 -3.87
N CYS A 24 -12.33 4.48 -4.17
CA CYS A 24 -12.28 5.19 -5.44
C CYS A 24 -11.47 4.40 -6.49
N VAL A 25 -11.43 4.90 -7.73
CA VAL A 25 -10.82 4.22 -8.87
C VAL A 25 -9.34 3.85 -8.63
N PHE A 26 -8.56 4.75 -8.02
CA PHE A 26 -7.13 4.55 -7.79
C PHE A 26 -6.74 4.50 -6.30
N TRP A 27 -7.56 5.11 -5.44
CA TRP A 27 -7.26 5.27 -4.02
C TRP A 27 -8.43 4.79 -3.17
N THR A 28 -8.12 4.02 -2.14
CA THR A 28 -9.05 3.70 -1.07
C THR A 28 -8.70 4.58 0.11
N ALA A 29 -9.69 5.31 0.64
CA ALA A 29 -9.55 6.16 1.80
C ALA A 29 -10.41 5.64 2.95
N VAL A 30 -9.83 5.57 4.14
CA VAL A 30 -10.54 5.22 5.38
C VAL A 30 -10.25 6.29 6.42
N ILE A 31 -11.31 6.82 7.03
CA ILE A 31 -11.21 7.87 8.04
C ILE A 31 -11.55 7.27 9.40
N THR A 32 -10.59 7.33 10.33
CA THR A 32 -10.74 6.87 11.73
C THR A 32 -10.27 8.00 12.68
N LYS A 33 -9.09 7.84 13.30
CA LYS A 33 -8.32 8.90 13.96
C LYS A 33 -7.83 9.92 12.94
N HIS A 34 -7.15 9.42 11.90
CA HIS A 34 -6.66 10.20 10.75
C HIS A 34 -7.35 9.72 9.46
N CYS A 35 -6.91 10.26 8.31
CA CYS A 35 -7.30 9.76 6.99
C CYS A 35 -6.15 8.91 6.42
N GLY A 36 -6.40 7.60 6.27
CA GLY A 36 -5.44 6.68 5.68
C GLY A 36 -5.78 6.38 4.23
N LEU A 37 -4.75 6.31 3.40
CA LEU A 37 -4.87 6.00 1.97
C LEU A 37 -4.14 4.71 1.63
N SER A 38 -4.68 3.96 0.67
CA SER A 38 -3.98 2.90 -0.04
C SER A 38 -4.33 2.93 -1.53
N SER A 39 -3.50 2.34 -2.38
CA SER A 39 -3.94 2.05 -3.75
C SER A 39 -5.17 1.14 -3.73
N THR A 40 -6.13 1.40 -4.60
CA THR A 40 -7.28 0.51 -4.80
C THR A 40 -6.88 -0.60 -5.76
N PHE A 41 -6.78 -1.81 -5.24
CA PHE A 41 -6.64 -3.00 -6.06
C PHE A 41 -7.97 -3.73 -6.17
N ARG A 42 -8.20 -4.31 -7.35
CA ARG A 42 -9.32 -5.22 -7.62
C ARG A 42 -8.79 -6.40 -8.40
N GLU A 43 -9.34 -7.58 -8.15
CA GLU A 43 -9.05 -8.75 -8.95
C GLU A 43 -9.66 -8.60 -10.34
N GLU A 44 -9.06 -9.29 -11.31
CA GLU A 44 -9.62 -9.40 -12.65
C GLU A 44 -10.72 -10.47 -12.66
N GLY A 45 -11.84 -10.17 -13.34
CA GLY A 45 -12.96 -11.09 -13.50
C GLY A 45 -14.31 -10.52 -13.04
N PRO A 46 -15.36 -11.37 -13.04
CA PRO A 46 -16.72 -10.96 -12.72
C PRO A 46 -16.91 -10.64 -11.23
N SER A 47 -17.83 -9.73 -10.92
CA SER A 47 -18.02 -9.18 -9.57
C SER A 47 -18.73 -10.10 -8.58
N HIS A 48 -19.40 -11.15 -9.06
CA HIS A 48 -20.43 -11.88 -8.30
C HIS A 48 -19.89 -12.67 -7.10
N ASP A 49 -18.62 -13.08 -7.16
CA ASP A 49 -18.01 -13.97 -6.16
C ASP A 49 -16.98 -13.25 -5.27
N ARG A 50 -16.85 -11.92 -5.39
CA ARG A 50 -15.73 -11.13 -4.85
C ARG A 50 -16.19 -9.83 -4.20
N GLY A 51 -17.19 -9.95 -3.33
CA GLY A 51 -17.71 -8.83 -2.55
C GLY A 51 -16.84 -8.55 -1.32
N VAL A 52 -16.86 -7.29 -0.87
CA VAL A 52 -16.36 -6.90 0.44
C VAL A 52 -17.35 -7.42 1.50
N ARG A 53 -16.86 -8.13 2.51
CA ARG A 53 -17.68 -8.61 3.63
C ARG A 53 -18.20 -7.44 4.46
N ASP A 54 -19.42 -7.57 4.94
CA ASP A 54 -20.14 -6.55 5.74
C ASP A 54 -20.35 -5.19 5.03
N VAL A 55 -20.45 -5.19 3.69
CA VAL A 55 -20.88 -4.00 2.94
C VAL A 55 -22.17 -3.42 3.52
N GLY A 56 -22.23 -2.09 3.60
CA GLY A 56 -23.30 -1.35 4.27
C GLY A 56 -23.11 -1.22 5.79
N ASN A 57 -22.16 -1.95 6.39
CA ASN A 57 -21.90 -1.92 7.83
C ASN A 57 -20.44 -1.58 8.20
N LEU A 58 -19.57 -1.27 7.23
CA LEU A 58 -18.15 -1.00 7.50
C LEU A 58 -17.91 0.16 8.48
N THR A 59 -18.74 1.21 8.44
CA THR A 59 -18.66 2.35 9.38
C THR A 59 -19.23 2.05 10.77
N ARG A 60 -19.79 0.85 10.98
CA ARG A 60 -20.22 0.37 12.30
C ARG A 60 -19.13 -0.41 13.02
N LYS A 61 -17.99 -0.62 12.36
CA LYS A 61 -16.85 -1.37 12.90
C LYS A 61 -15.88 -0.46 13.63
N MET A 62 -15.10 -1.08 14.50
CA MET A 62 -13.89 -0.48 15.05
C MET A 62 -12.74 -0.59 14.04
N ALA A 63 -11.78 0.34 14.11
CA ALA A 63 -10.69 0.41 13.15
C ALA A 63 -9.82 -0.85 13.17
N LEU A 64 -9.57 -1.44 14.34
CA LEU A 64 -8.81 -2.69 14.41
C LEU A 64 -9.55 -3.84 13.73
N GLU A 65 -10.88 -3.91 13.86
CA GLU A 65 -11.71 -4.91 13.19
C GLU A 65 -11.66 -4.74 11.65
N LEU A 66 -11.70 -3.50 11.16
CA LEU A 66 -11.62 -3.24 9.72
C LEU A 66 -10.18 -3.39 9.19
N ALA A 67 -9.16 -3.10 9.99
CA ALA A 67 -7.74 -3.29 9.64
C ALA A 67 -7.39 -4.76 9.39
N GLU A 68 -8.10 -5.70 10.02
CA GLU A 68 -7.99 -7.15 9.75
C GLU A 68 -8.26 -7.50 8.28
N TYR A 69 -8.97 -6.65 7.53
CA TYR A 69 -9.21 -6.87 6.10
C TYR A 69 -7.91 -6.85 5.30
N ALA A 70 -6.82 -6.28 5.82
CA ALA A 70 -5.49 -6.31 5.21
C ALA A 70 -4.94 -7.74 5.04
N ARG A 71 -5.49 -8.71 5.79
CA ARG A 71 -5.17 -10.14 5.66
C ARG A 71 -6.07 -10.88 4.66
N SER A 72 -7.06 -10.21 4.08
CA SER A 72 -7.98 -10.86 3.16
C SER A 72 -7.27 -11.32 1.89
N ASN A 73 -7.75 -12.43 1.34
CA ASN A 73 -7.38 -12.86 -0.01
C ASN A 73 -8.05 -11.97 -1.09
N SER A 74 -9.05 -11.17 -0.72
CA SER A 74 -9.59 -10.17 -1.63
C SER A 74 -8.72 -8.92 -1.67
N LEU A 75 -8.26 -8.52 -2.86
CA LEU A 75 -7.45 -7.33 -3.08
C LEU A 75 -8.19 -6.04 -2.69
N LEU A 76 -9.50 -5.98 -2.90
CA LEU A 76 -10.29 -4.81 -2.52
C LEU A 76 -10.44 -4.70 -1.00
N GLU A 77 -10.71 -5.83 -0.32
CA GLU A 77 -10.69 -5.87 1.14
C GLU A 77 -9.31 -5.51 1.69
N ALA A 78 -8.25 -6.08 1.12
CA ALA A 78 -6.88 -5.78 1.51
C ALA A 78 -6.54 -4.30 1.35
N SER A 79 -7.05 -3.65 0.29
CA SER A 79 -6.94 -2.20 0.09
C SER A 79 -7.64 -1.44 1.23
N ILE A 80 -8.88 -1.79 1.56
CA ILE A 80 -9.64 -1.16 2.67
C ILE A 80 -8.90 -1.35 4.00
N GLY A 81 -8.44 -2.56 4.30
CA GLY A 81 -7.70 -2.84 5.53
C GLY A 81 -6.38 -2.08 5.60
N MET A 82 -5.63 -1.98 4.50
CA MET A 82 -4.38 -1.22 4.45
C MET A 82 -4.61 0.28 4.63
N ALA A 83 -5.64 0.85 3.99
CA ALA A 83 -6.04 2.23 4.22
C ALA A 83 -6.46 2.45 5.69
N THR A 84 -7.11 1.46 6.31
CA THR A 84 -7.46 1.51 7.74
C THR A 84 -6.21 1.51 8.63
N ILE A 85 -5.24 0.63 8.37
CA ILE A 85 -3.93 0.62 9.07
C ILE A 85 -3.28 2.00 8.96
N ASN A 86 -3.21 2.58 7.76
CA ASN A 86 -2.60 3.89 7.52
C ASN A 86 -3.34 5.02 8.26
N SER A 87 -4.64 4.87 8.53
CA SER A 87 -5.44 5.87 9.28
C SER A 87 -5.17 5.86 10.79
N LEU A 88 -4.51 4.82 11.31
CA LEU A 88 -4.20 4.63 12.73
C LEU A 88 -2.75 4.96 13.10
N VAL A 89 -1.87 5.12 12.11
CA VAL A 89 -0.46 5.43 12.33
C VAL A 89 -0.31 6.88 12.79
N ASP A 90 0.33 7.06 13.95
CA ASP A 90 0.76 8.38 14.41
C ASP A 90 2.13 8.71 13.81
N ILE A 91 2.22 9.88 13.18
CA ILE A 91 3.45 10.36 12.55
C ILE A 91 4.03 11.46 13.43
N ASP A 92 5.25 11.23 13.91
CA ASP A 92 6.04 12.26 14.58
C ASP A 92 6.77 13.10 13.52
N GLU A 93 6.10 14.16 13.05
CA GLU A 93 6.62 15.02 11.98
C GLU A 93 7.97 15.68 12.34
N THR A 94 8.31 15.79 13.62
CA THR A 94 9.62 16.33 14.05
C THR A 94 10.79 15.44 13.63
N LYS A 95 10.53 14.16 13.32
CA LYS A 95 11.49 13.20 12.80
C LYS A 95 11.43 13.05 11.28
N CYS A 96 10.52 13.76 10.62
CA CYS A 96 10.36 13.72 9.17
C CYS A 96 11.24 14.77 8.51
N ILE A 97 11.83 14.41 7.37
CA ILE A 97 12.51 15.34 6.47
C ILE A 97 11.83 15.27 5.11
N GLU A 98 11.71 16.41 4.44
CA GLU A 98 11.25 16.45 3.06
C GLU A 98 12.37 15.93 2.15
N LYS A 99 12.10 14.85 1.41
CA LYS A 99 13.06 14.28 0.48
C LYS A 99 12.37 13.53 -0.66
N ASN A 100 12.91 13.64 -1.87
CA ASN A 100 12.39 12.91 -3.02
C ASN A 100 12.91 11.47 -3.05
N ALA A 101 12.03 10.49 -3.24
CA ALA A 101 12.41 9.09 -3.31
C ALA A 101 13.42 8.79 -4.44
N PHE A 102 13.32 9.46 -5.59
CA PHE A 102 14.27 9.34 -6.70
C PHE A 102 15.68 9.72 -6.26
N GLU A 103 15.83 10.83 -5.51
CA GLU A 103 17.12 11.30 -5.02
C GLU A 103 17.72 10.31 -4.02
N ILE A 104 16.91 9.75 -3.13
CA ILE A 104 17.35 8.73 -2.17
C ILE A 104 17.89 7.50 -2.91
N ILE A 105 17.15 7.02 -3.92
CA ILE A 105 17.55 5.84 -4.70
C ILE A 105 18.83 6.12 -5.47
N LEU A 106 18.94 7.30 -6.08
CA LEU A 106 20.12 7.70 -6.82
C LEU A 106 21.36 7.78 -5.90
N GLU A 107 21.25 8.49 -4.77
CA GLU A 107 22.31 8.64 -3.78
C GLU A 107 22.80 7.29 -3.25
N LYS A 108 21.85 6.40 -2.91
CA LYS A 108 22.20 5.09 -2.31
C LYS A 108 22.60 4.04 -3.35
N GLY A 109 22.09 4.15 -4.57
CA GLY A 109 22.18 3.14 -5.62
C GLY A 109 23.26 3.38 -6.67
N GLN A 110 23.83 4.59 -6.75
CA GLN A 110 24.84 4.91 -7.77
C GLN A 110 26.01 3.91 -7.75
N GLY A 111 26.34 3.36 -8.93
CA GLY A 111 27.39 2.36 -9.09
C GLY A 111 27.07 0.97 -8.52
N LYS A 112 25.86 0.73 -8.00
CA LYS A 112 25.43 -0.54 -7.41
C LYS A 112 24.40 -1.28 -8.26
N ASN A 113 24.10 -2.48 -7.80
CA ASN A 113 23.02 -3.33 -8.28
C ASN A 113 21.74 -2.94 -7.52
N VAL A 114 20.67 -2.58 -8.24
CA VAL A 114 19.40 -2.13 -7.66
C VAL A 114 18.24 -2.88 -8.31
N ALA A 115 17.34 -3.41 -7.49
CA ALA A 115 16.05 -3.94 -7.92
C ALA A 115 14.94 -3.02 -7.41
N ILE A 116 13.99 -2.69 -8.28
CA ILE A 116 12.79 -1.90 -7.95
C ILE A 116 11.57 -2.78 -8.20
N VAL A 117 10.68 -2.87 -7.22
CA VAL A 117 9.38 -3.53 -7.35
C VAL A 117 8.34 -2.45 -7.66
N GLY A 118 7.72 -2.53 -8.83
CA GLY A 118 6.84 -1.50 -9.35
C GLY A 118 7.50 -0.63 -10.43
N HIS A 119 6.75 -0.28 -11.46
CA HIS A 119 7.22 0.62 -12.53
C HIS A 119 6.89 2.09 -12.24
N PHE A 120 7.94 2.93 -12.13
CA PHE A 120 7.81 4.36 -11.85
C PHE A 120 8.26 5.25 -13.03
N PRO A 121 7.68 6.44 -13.23
CA PRO A 121 7.99 7.29 -14.38
C PRO A 121 9.47 7.71 -14.50
N TRP A 122 10.23 7.72 -13.41
CA TRP A 122 11.63 8.16 -13.34
C TRP A 122 12.65 7.03 -13.55
N ILE A 123 12.21 5.79 -13.79
CA ILE A 123 13.07 4.63 -14.07
C ILE A 123 14.09 4.90 -15.20
N PRO A 124 13.73 5.53 -16.34
CA PRO A 124 14.70 5.80 -17.41
C PRO A 124 15.90 6.61 -16.93
N LYS A 125 15.68 7.63 -16.08
CA LYS A 125 16.74 8.48 -15.53
C LYS A 125 17.68 7.71 -14.59
N LEU A 126 17.17 6.71 -13.88
CA LEU A 126 18.01 5.88 -13.01
C LEU A 126 18.89 4.93 -13.82
N ARG A 127 18.42 4.40 -14.95
CA ARG A 127 19.21 3.46 -15.79
C ARG A 127 20.54 4.07 -16.26
N GLU A 128 20.61 5.39 -16.41
CA GLU A 128 21.84 6.10 -16.80
C GLU A 128 22.91 6.17 -15.68
N ARG A 129 22.50 6.00 -14.41
CA ARG A 129 23.35 6.28 -13.23
C ARG A 129 23.59 5.06 -12.36
N ILE A 130 22.70 4.08 -12.42
CA ILE A 130 22.78 2.82 -11.69
C ILE A 130 23.53 1.80 -12.53
N LYS A 131 24.43 1.03 -11.92
CA LYS A 131 25.25 0.05 -12.66
C LYS A 131 24.40 -1.07 -13.27
N ASN A 132 23.56 -1.69 -12.46
CA ASN A 132 22.59 -2.69 -12.90
C ASN A 132 21.23 -2.37 -12.28
N LEU A 133 20.20 -2.20 -13.10
CA LEU A 133 18.83 -1.91 -12.66
C LEU A 133 17.85 -2.94 -13.18
N TRP A 134 17.17 -3.62 -12.25
CA TRP A 134 16.04 -4.51 -12.54
C TRP A 134 14.74 -3.88 -12.04
N VAL A 135 13.70 -3.99 -12.85
CA VAL A 135 12.36 -3.50 -12.52
C VAL A 135 11.44 -4.72 -12.54
N LEU A 136 10.88 -5.08 -11.40
CA LEU A 136 9.99 -6.23 -11.25
C LEU A 136 8.55 -5.72 -11.21
N GLU A 137 7.72 -6.20 -12.13
CA GLU A 137 6.37 -5.70 -12.30
C GLU A 137 5.38 -6.84 -12.58
N GLN A 138 4.15 -6.70 -12.07
CA GLN A 138 3.07 -7.65 -12.34
C GLN A 138 2.42 -7.35 -13.70
N ARG A 139 2.27 -6.06 -14.03
CA ARG A 139 1.76 -5.60 -15.33
C ARG A 139 2.89 -5.04 -16.18
N LEU A 140 3.57 -5.95 -16.87
CA LEU A 140 4.80 -5.67 -17.61
C LEU A 140 4.69 -4.49 -18.59
N ARG A 141 5.74 -3.68 -18.61
CA ARG A 141 6.06 -2.73 -19.67
C ARG A 141 7.38 -3.12 -20.34
N GLU A 142 7.71 -2.43 -21.41
CA GLU A 142 8.98 -2.63 -22.10
C GLU A 142 10.17 -2.44 -21.14
N GLY A 143 11.04 -3.46 -21.08
CA GLY A 143 12.23 -3.47 -20.22
C GLY A 143 12.00 -3.86 -18.76
N ASP A 144 10.76 -4.19 -18.37
CA ASP A 144 10.44 -4.77 -17.06
C ASP A 144 10.67 -6.30 -17.05
N LEU A 145 10.88 -6.83 -15.85
CA LEU A 145 10.94 -8.25 -15.56
C LEU A 145 9.66 -8.71 -14.84
N PRO A 146 9.23 -9.97 -15.04
CA PRO A 146 8.06 -10.50 -14.36
C PRO A 146 8.29 -10.60 -12.85
N SER A 147 7.21 -10.44 -12.08
CA SER A 147 7.23 -10.60 -10.61
C SER A 147 7.51 -12.02 -10.11
N ARG A 148 7.60 -13.01 -11.02
CA ARG A 148 7.87 -14.42 -10.74
C ARG A 148 8.71 -14.99 -11.89
N GLU A 149 9.58 -15.96 -11.58
CA GLU A 149 10.32 -16.74 -12.57
C GLU A 149 9.42 -17.68 -13.38
#